data_AF-A0A7S0HRN5-F1
#
_entry.id   AF-A0A7S0HRN5-F1
#
_cell.length_a   1.000
_cell.length_b   1.000
_cell.length_c   1.000
_cell.angle_alpha   90.00
_cell.angle_beta   90.00
_cell.angle_gamma   90.00
#
_symmetry.space_group_name_H-M   'P 1'
#
loop_
_entity.id
_entity.type
_entity.pdbx_description
1 polymer ?
#
loop_
_entity_poly.entity_id
_entity_poly.type
_entity_poly.pdbx_seq_one_letter_code
_entity_poly.pdbx_strand_id
1 'polypeptide(L)'
;ALARRSIGMLWLLAAPVALALVLPDSFSAGRTAVVTGAAAGLGRAAALKCASLGMNVCLVDCDETRLAEAAVMVAKTASKGDAAVMSQCVDVSDRDCVVQLCADVYDRFGEVGVLLSNAGAGTGASSALGEHERWARGLDVNLLSCLHVLQAFVPRMLAQKTVCTVVTTGSKQGITAPPGDLAYNVAKAGVKVITEGLQHELRGSAENEGRVQAHLFVPGFVNTNLAYNYFKEIKGEGFDPEKDVPWSEEKPSKGGWMPAQTIDYLLDEVAAGRFYILCPDHDVTREMDAKRIAWAAGDIIVRDVPLSRWGTDPAHKEAFAAYMKDGVPADALLPPPPTPTPTGPKFCLHVKLCIEPTRREEFLVCIRNNQAGTLGTEPLALEYVFGEDADTPDTWHFYEKYRGRAGFEAHQATPHFAAWEVFAATEPFSAPPVVQFYEEM
;
A
#
# COMPACT_ATOMS: atom_id res chain seq x y z
N ALA A 1 -4.05 -59.37 26.28
CA ALA A 1 -4.21 -59.77 24.86
C ALA A 1 -5.19 -58.81 24.19
N LEU A 2 -5.00 -58.54 22.90
CA LEU A 2 -5.69 -57.59 22.01
C LEU A 2 -5.25 -56.12 22.19
N ALA A 3 -4.40 -55.51 21.36
CA ALA A 3 -4.33 -55.38 19.89
C ALA A 3 -5.27 -54.30 19.31
N ARG A 4 -4.63 -53.16 18.97
CA ARG A 4 -4.84 -52.25 17.82
C ARG A 4 -6.23 -52.23 17.15
N ARG A 5 -6.84 -51.05 17.13
CA ARG A 5 -7.49 -50.51 15.91
C ARG A 5 -7.26 -49.01 15.81
N SER A 6 -6.40 -48.63 14.88
CA SER A 6 -6.22 -47.27 14.38
C SER A 6 -7.48 -46.86 13.61
N ILE A 7 -8.11 -45.76 13.99
CA ILE A 7 -9.06 -45.05 13.13
C ILE A 7 -8.25 -43.91 12.50
N GLY A 8 -7.87 -44.10 11.25
CA GLY A 8 -7.23 -43.07 10.45
C GLY A 8 -8.25 -41.96 10.17
N MET A 9 -8.02 -40.78 10.72
CA MET A 9 -8.71 -39.57 10.31
C MET A 9 -7.87 -38.98 9.17
N LEU A 10 -8.27 -39.32 7.93
CA LEU A 10 -7.78 -38.67 6.73
C LEU A 10 -8.10 -37.17 6.84
N TRP A 11 -7.10 -36.34 7.08
CA TRP A 11 -7.19 -34.93 6.74
C TRP A 11 -7.23 -34.84 5.22
N LEU A 12 -8.43 -34.62 4.68
CA LEU A 12 -8.60 -34.02 3.36
C LEU A 12 -7.88 -32.67 3.41
N LEU A 13 -6.64 -32.63 2.92
CA LEU A 13 -6.00 -31.41 2.45
C LEU A 13 -6.87 -30.88 1.31
N ALA A 14 -7.92 -30.13 1.65
CA ALA A 14 -8.49 -29.19 0.72
C ALA A 14 -7.36 -28.19 0.42
N ALA A 15 -6.80 -28.28 -0.78
CA ALA A 15 -5.97 -27.22 -1.32
C ALA A 15 -6.69 -25.89 -1.09
N PRO A 16 -5.98 -24.79 -0.76
CA PRO A 16 -6.61 -23.50 -0.64
C PRO A 16 -7.29 -23.22 -1.98
N VAL A 17 -8.62 -23.23 -1.99
CA VAL A 17 -9.39 -22.66 -3.09
C VAL A 17 -9.02 -21.20 -3.07
N ALA A 18 -8.17 -20.77 -4.00
CA ALA A 18 -7.94 -19.35 -4.23
C ALA A 18 -9.33 -18.76 -4.52
N LEU A 19 -9.88 -18.03 -3.56
CA LEU A 19 -11.05 -17.21 -3.82
C LEU A 19 -10.61 -16.26 -4.95
N ALA A 20 -11.19 -16.42 -6.14
CA ALA A 20 -10.95 -15.48 -7.21
C ALA A 20 -11.35 -14.10 -6.68
N LEU A 21 -10.39 -13.17 -6.63
CA LEU A 21 -10.66 -11.79 -6.23
C LEU A 21 -11.66 -11.22 -7.24
N VAL A 22 -12.80 -10.75 -6.72
CA VAL A 22 -13.87 -10.17 -7.54
C VAL A 22 -13.67 -8.67 -7.58
N LEU A 23 -13.63 -8.09 -8.78
CA LEU A 23 -13.55 -6.65 -8.94
C LEU A 23 -14.80 -5.98 -8.33
N PRO A 24 -14.67 -4.76 -7.76
CA PRO A 24 -15.81 -4.03 -7.25
C PRO A 24 -16.85 -3.77 -8.34
N ASP A 25 -18.12 -3.59 -7.93
CA ASP A 25 -19.25 -3.28 -8.83
C ASP A 25 -19.04 -2.03 -9.70
N SER A 26 -18.05 -1.18 -9.39
CA SER A 26 -17.58 -0.10 -10.28
C SER A 26 -17.15 -0.59 -11.66
N PHE A 27 -16.66 -1.82 -11.77
CA PHE A 27 -16.15 -2.42 -13.01
C PHE A 27 -17.18 -3.27 -13.76
N SER A 28 -18.43 -3.31 -13.31
CA SER A 28 -19.47 -4.13 -13.95
C SER A 28 -19.75 -3.68 -15.39
N ALA A 29 -20.13 -4.65 -16.24
CA ALA A 29 -20.51 -4.37 -17.62
C ALA A 29 -21.63 -3.32 -17.69
N GLY A 30 -21.53 -2.41 -18.66
CA GLY A 30 -22.46 -1.30 -18.87
C GLY A 30 -22.16 -0.04 -18.04
N ARG A 31 -21.29 -0.12 -17.03
CA ARG A 31 -20.81 1.06 -16.28
C ARG A 31 -19.72 1.78 -17.06
N THR A 32 -19.40 3.01 -16.67
CA THR A 32 -18.48 3.87 -17.43
C THR A 32 -17.12 4.01 -16.75
N ALA A 33 -16.05 3.83 -17.52
CA ALA A 33 -14.68 4.16 -17.16
C ALA A 33 -14.24 5.44 -17.89
N VAL A 34 -13.67 6.40 -17.15
CA VAL A 34 -13.01 7.59 -17.70
C VAL A 34 -11.52 7.45 -17.49
N VAL A 35 -10.74 7.51 -18.58
CA VAL A 35 -9.29 7.30 -18.54
C VAL A 35 -8.57 8.46 -19.19
N THR A 36 -7.71 9.16 -18.43
CA THR A 36 -6.85 10.22 -18.96
C THR A 36 -5.47 9.69 -19.38
N GLY A 37 -4.86 10.29 -20.39
CA GLY A 37 -3.65 9.75 -21.03
C GLY A 37 -3.93 8.43 -21.75
N ALA A 38 -5.13 8.29 -22.33
CA ALA A 38 -5.64 7.03 -22.87
C ALA A 38 -5.13 6.71 -24.28
N ALA A 39 -4.41 7.63 -24.94
CA ALA A 39 -3.92 7.39 -26.29
C ALA A 39 -2.75 6.38 -26.34
N ALA A 40 -2.03 6.19 -25.23
CA ALA A 40 -0.87 5.29 -25.17
C ALA A 40 -0.63 4.66 -23.79
N GLY A 41 0.34 3.73 -23.74
CA GLY A 41 0.91 3.20 -22.50
C GLY A 41 -0.13 2.60 -21.54
N LEU A 42 -0.01 2.96 -20.25
CA LEU A 42 -0.88 2.47 -19.18
C LEU A 42 -2.35 2.88 -19.37
N GLY A 43 -2.61 4.11 -19.84
CA GLY A 43 -3.98 4.58 -20.07
C GLY A 43 -4.67 3.81 -21.17
N ARG A 44 -4.00 3.58 -22.31
CA ARG A 44 -4.55 2.74 -23.39
C ARG A 44 -4.81 1.30 -22.93
N ALA A 45 -3.88 0.71 -22.18
CA ALA A 45 -4.04 -0.63 -21.63
C ALA A 45 -5.23 -0.72 -20.66
N ALA A 46 -5.41 0.29 -19.81
CA ALA A 46 -6.56 0.38 -18.91
C ALA A 46 -7.88 0.52 -19.66
N ALA A 47 -7.92 1.36 -20.70
CA ALA A 47 -9.09 1.55 -21.55
C ALA A 47 -9.49 0.24 -22.25
N LEU A 48 -8.53 -0.49 -22.83
CA LEU A 48 -8.74 -1.81 -23.42
C LEU A 48 -9.26 -2.82 -22.40
N LYS A 49 -8.67 -2.84 -21.20
CA LYS A 49 -9.11 -3.75 -20.13
C LYS A 49 -10.54 -3.44 -19.67
N CYS A 50 -10.89 -2.17 -19.46
CA CYS A 50 -12.26 -1.77 -19.10
C CYS A 50 -13.26 -2.14 -20.20
N ALA A 51 -12.92 -1.93 -21.47
CA ALA A 51 -13.76 -2.36 -22.59
C ALA A 51 -13.96 -3.88 -22.64
N SER A 52 -12.91 -4.67 -22.32
CA SER A 52 -13.02 -6.13 -22.25
C SER A 52 -13.93 -6.63 -21.13
N LEU A 53 -14.14 -5.81 -20.09
CA LEU A 53 -15.11 -6.06 -19.01
C LEU A 53 -16.54 -5.66 -19.39
N GLY A 54 -16.76 -5.16 -20.62
CA GLY A 54 -18.07 -4.73 -21.11
C GLY A 54 -18.48 -3.34 -20.63
N MET A 55 -17.55 -2.54 -20.10
CA MET A 55 -17.79 -1.15 -19.69
C MET A 55 -17.93 -0.22 -20.91
N ASN A 56 -18.61 0.92 -20.72
CA ASN A 56 -18.42 2.09 -21.58
C ASN A 56 -17.07 2.73 -21.23
N VAL A 57 -16.37 3.30 -22.20
CA VAL A 57 -15.04 3.90 -22.00
C VAL A 57 -14.99 5.28 -22.63
N CYS A 58 -14.68 6.29 -21.81
CA CYS A 58 -14.27 7.61 -22.25
C CYS A 58 -12.74 7.69 -22.26
N LEU A 59 -12.15 7.80 -23.46
CA LEU A 59 -10.73 8.02 -23.66
C LEU A 59 -10.43 9.52 -23.74
N VAL A 60 -9.48 9.98 -22.93
CA VAL A 60 -9.09 11.38 -22.86
C VAL A 60 -7.59 11.50 -23.06
N ASP A 61 -7.17 12.32 -24.01
CA ASP A 61 -5.76 12.61 -24.29
C ASP A 61 -5.64 13.94 -25.04
N CYS A 62 -4.47 14.57 -25.04
CA CYS A 62 -4.22 15.79 -25.81
C CYS A 62 -3.68 15.52 -27.22
N ASP A 63 -3.22 14.28 -27.50
CA ASP A 63 -2.79 13.87 -28.84
C ASP A 63 -3.98 13.32 -29.63
N GLU A 64 -4.62 14.17 -30.43
CA GLU A 64 -5.82 13.85 -31.20
C GLU A 64 -5.62 12.64 -32.13
N THR A 65 -4.46 12.53 -32.78
CA THR A 65 -4.18 11.45 -33.75
C THR A 65 -4.06 10.11 -33.03
N ARG A 66 -3.24 10.03 -31.98
CA ARG A 66 -3.09 8.79 -31.21
C ARG A 66 -4.37 8.43 -30.46
N LEU A 67 -5.13 9.43 -30.04
CA LEU A 67 -6.42 9.21 -29.38
C LEU A 67 -7.42 8.56 -30.34
N ALA A 68 -7.49 9.02 -31.60
CA ALA A 68 -8.34 8.40 -32.61
C ALA A 68 -7.94 6.94 -32.88
N GLU A 69 -6.65 6.64 -32.97
CA GLU A 69 -6.14 5.26 -33.11
C GLU A 69 -6.53 4.39 -31.90
N ALA A 70 -6.35 4.90 -30.68
CA ALA A 70 -6.70 4.20 -29.46
C ALA A 70 -8.22 3.94 -29.38
N ALA A 71 -9.05 4.91 -29.75
CA ALA A 71 -10.51 4.75 -29.78
C ALA A 71 -10.93 3.60 -30.70
N VAL A 72 -10.32 3.47 -31.89
CA VAL A 72 -10.58 2.34 -32.81
C VAL A 72 -10.20 1.00 -32.18
N MET A 73 -9.05 0.92 -31.49
CA MET A 73 -8.63 -0.33 -30.81
C MET A 73 -9.57 -0.71 -29.67
N VAL A 74 -10.00 0.27 -28.87
CA VAL A 74 -10.92 0.05 -27.75
C VAL A 74 -12.31 -0.35 -28.24
N ALA A 75 -12.81 0.30 -29.30
CA ALA A 75 -14.10 -0.06 -29.90
C ALA A 75 -14.13 -1.50 -30.42
N LYS A 76 -13.04 -1.99 -31.03
CA LYS A 76 -12.92 -3.41 -31.46
C LYS A 76 -12.96 -4.39 -30.28
N THR A 77 -12.57 -3.94 -29.09
CA THR A 77 -12.57 -4.75 -27.87
C THR A 77 -13.92 -4.70 -27.15
N ALA A 78 -14.62 -3.57 -27.24
CA ALA A 78 -15.89 -3.36 -26.57
C ALA A 78 -17.02 -4.20 -27.18
N SER A 79 -17.82 -4.84 -26.33
CA SER A 79 -18.94 -5.69 -26.77
C SER A 79 -20.02 -4.95 -27.57
N LYS A 80 -20.13 -3.62 -27.41
CA LYS A 80 -21.07 -2.75 -28.15
C LYS A 80 -20.37 -1.90 -29.23
N GLY A 81 -19.12 -2.19 -29.57
CA GLY A 81 -18.36 -1.43 -30.57
C GLY A 81 -18.27 0.06 -30.21
N ASP A 82 -18.39 0.90 -31.23
CA ASP A 82 -18.31 2.37 -31.13
C ASP A 82 -19.34 2.96 -30.16
N ALA A 83 -20.49 2.30 -29.94
CA ALA A 83 -21.53 2.84 -29.06
C ALA A 83 -21.09 2.90 -27.58
N ALA A 84 -20.15 2.03 -27.17
CA ALA A 84 -19.57 2.02 -25.82
C ALA A 84 -18.36 2.94 -25.69
N VAL A 85 -17.90 3.60 -26.75
CA VAL A 85 -16.67 4.39 -26.75
C VAL A 85 -16.99 5.86 -26.97
N MET A 86 -16.38 6.71 -26.15
CA MET A 86 -16.27 8.15 -26.36
C MET A 86 -14.80 8.51 -26.33
N SER A 87 -14.35 9.39 -27.21
CA SER A 87 -13.02 9.98 -27.13
C SER A 87 -13.12 11.50 -27.18
N GLN A 88 -12.33 12.19 -26.38
CA GLN A 88 -12.29 13.64 -26.34
C GLN A 88 -10.86 14.14 -26.23
N CYS A 89 -10.45 14.98 -27.18
CA CYS A 89 -9.14 15.61 -27.18
C CYS A 89 -9.14 16.73 -26.13
N VAL A 90 -8.44 16.53 -25.01
CA VAL A 90 -8.45 17.44 -23.85
C VAL A 90 -7.04 17.55 -23.28
N ASP A 91 -6.56 18.78 -23.15
CA ASP A 91 -5.45 19.07 -22.25
C ASP A 91 -5.97 19.14 -20.82
N VAL A 92 -5.64 18.11 -20.03
CA VAL A 92 -6.09 18.01 -18.64
C VAL A 92 -5.42 19.01 -17.70
N SER A 93 -4.39 19.73 -18.16
CA SER A 93 -3.83 20.87 -17.41
C SER A 93 -4.75 22.09 -17.44
N ASP A 94 -5.68 22.17 -18.40
CA ASP A 94 -6.72 23.18 -18.44
C ASP A 94 -7.95 22.73 -17.62
N ARG A 95 -8.18 23.42 -16.50
CA ARG A 95 -9.27 23.10 -15.58
C ARG A 95 -10.65 23.23 -16.23
N ASP A 96 -10.88 24.24 -17.06
CA ASP A 96 -12.19 24.49 -17.64
C ASP A 96 -12.51 23.44 -18.70
N CYS A 97 -11.50 23.01 -19.47
CA CYS A 97 -11.63 21.86 -20.36
C CYS A 97 -11.98 20.57 -19.59
N VAL A 98 -11.39 20.33 -18.42
CA VAL A 98 -11.71 19.15 -17.58
C VAL A 98 -13.13 19.21 -17.00
N VAL A 99 -13.61 20.41 -16.62
CA VAL A 99 -15.00 20.61 -16.17
C VAL A 99 -15.98 20.30 -17.31
N GLN A 100 -15.70 20.78 -18.52
CA GLN A 100 -16.54 20.48 -19.69
C GLN A 100 -16.52 18.99 -20.05
N LEU A 101 -15.35 18.36 -20.04
CA LEU A 101 -15.22 16.90 -20.20
C LEU A 101 -16.09 16.13 -19.20
N CYS A 102 -16.11 16.55 -17.93
CA CYS A 102 -16.98 15.92 -16.94
C CYS A 102 -18.46 16.10 -17.30
N ALA A 103 -18.89 17.27 -17.78
CA ALA A 103 -20.27 17.45 -18.23
C ALA A 103 -20.59 16.51 -19.41
N ASP A 104 -19.74 16.48 -20.42
CA ASP A 104 -19.95 15.70 -21.64
C ASP A 104 -20.03 14.19 -21.37
N VAL A 105 -19.20 13.67 -20.45
CA VAL A 105 -19.23 12.26 -20.03
C VAL A 105 -20.55 11.90 -19.37
N TYR A 106 -21.06 12.75 -18.47
CA TYR A 106 -22.33 12.49 -17.79
C TYR A 106 -23.52 12.67 -18.73
N ASP A 107 -23.46 13.63 -19.66
CA ASP A 107 -24.49 13.79 -20.68
C ASP A 107 -24.55 12.58 -21.61
N ARG A 108 -23.38 11.99 -21.93
CA ARG A 108 -23.28 10.82 -22.80
C ARG A 108 -23.68 9.52 -22.12
N PHE A 109 -23.19 9.26 -20.91
CA PHE A 109 -23.29 7.94 -20.26
C PHE A 109 -24.11 7.93 -18.97
N GLY A 110 -24.46 9.08 -18.41
CA GLY A 110 -25.28 9.22 -17.20
C GLY A 110 -24.56 8.95 -15.88
N GLU A 111 -23.50 8.13 -15.89
CA GLU A 111 -22.70 7.82 -14.71
C GLU A 111 -21.22 7.59 -15.02
N VAL A 112 -20.40 7.60 -13.97
CA VAL A 112 -19.00 7.16 -13.93
C VAL A 112 -18.82 6.15 -12.80
N GLY A 113 -18.41 4.94 -13.15
CA GLY A 113 -18.05 3.88 -12.18
C GLY A 113 -16.55 3.90 -11.86
N VAL A 114 -15.70 4.10 -12.87
CA VAL A 114 -14.24 4.11 -12.72
C VAL A 114 -13.65 5.41 -13.25
N LEU A 115 -12.82 6.06 -12.45
CA LEU A 115 -12.03 7.22 -12.85
C LEU A 115 -10.55 6.89 -12.72
N LEU A 116 -9.83 6.88 -13.84
CA LEU A 116 -8.39 6.66 -13.88
C LEU A 116 -7.69 7.95 -14.30
N SER A 117 -7.27 8.74 -13.31
CA SER A 117 -6.46 9.95 -13.47
C SER A 117 -5.01 9.55 -13.71
N ASN A 118 -4.65 9.38 -14.99
CA ASN A 118 -3.41 8.73 -15.40
C ASN A 118 -2.48 9.59 -16.28
N ALA A 119 -3.01 10.63 -16.93
CA ALA A 119 -2.21 11.51 -17.78
C ALA A 119 -0.94 12.01 -17.06
N GLY A 120 0.16 12.03 -17.81
CA GLY A 120 1.46 12.45 -17.31
C GLY A 120 2.48 12.55 -18.43
N ALA A 121 3.49 13.39 -18.23
CA ALA A 121 4.53 13.67 -19.21
C ALA A 121 5.90 13.83 -18.53
N GLY A 122 6.97 13.62 -19.29
CA GLY A 122 8.31 13.96 -18.84
C GLY A 122 8.43 15.47 -18.59
N THR A 123 9.08 15.85 -17.49
CA THR A 123 9.12 17.26 -17.08
C THR A 123 10.32 18.02 -17.63
N GLY A 124 11.46 17.34 -17.83
CA GLY A 124 12.71 17.94 -18.29
C GLY A 124 13.36 18.90 -17.28
N ALA A 125 12.84 18.98 -16.05
CA ALA A 125 13.32 19.83 -14.98
C ALA A 125 14.00 18.98 -13.90
N SER A 126 15.26 18.62 -14.16
CA SER A 126 16.08 17.75 -13.31
C SER A 126 16.69 18.42 -12.08
N SER A 127 16.60 19.76 -11.98
CA SER A 127 17.25 20.57 -10.95
C SER A 127 16.28 21.49 -10.23
N ALA A 128 16.51 21.71 -8.93
CA ALA A 128 15.78 22.68 -8.11
C ALA A 128 15.94 24.13 -8.62
N LEU A 129 17.05 24.39 -9.31
CA LEU A 129 17.38 25.68 -9.91
C LEU A 129 17.15 25.69 -11.43
N GLY A 130 16.40 24.70 -11.94
CA GLY A 130 16.06 24.60 -13.35
C GLY A 130 15.15 25.74 -13.84
N GLU A 131 14.98 25.83 -15.15
CA GLU A 131 14.10 26.82 -15.80
C GLU A 131 12.68 26.78 -15.24
N HIS A 132 12.13 27.95 -14.92
CA HIS A 132 10.81 28.10 -14.30
C HIS A 132 9.70 27.52 -15.18
N GLU A 133 9.77 27.74 -16.50
CA GLU A 133 8.77 27.30 -17.47
C GLU A 133 8.70 25.77 -17.55
N ARG A 134 9.84 25.07 -17.39
CA ARG A 134 9.86 23.60 -17.34
C ARG A 134 9.24 23.08 -16.05
N TRP A 135 9.51 23.76 -14.94
CA TRP A 135 8.87 23.47 -13.65
C TRP A 135 7.36 23.65 -13.70
N ALA A 136 6.89 24.81 -14.16
CA ALA A 136 5.48 25.13 -14.29
C ALA A 136 4.75 24.07 -15.13
N ARG A 137 5.22 23.83 -16.37
CA ARG A 137 4.65 22.81 -17.25
C ARG A 137 4.65 21.41 -16.63
N GLY A 138 5.75 21.05 -15.95
CA GLY A 138 5.88 19.75 -15.29
C GLY A 138 4.84 19.54 -14.19
N LEU A 139 4.60 20.57 -13.36
CA LEU A 139 3.60 20.56 -12.30
C LEU A 139 2.17 20.62 -12.85
N ASP A 140 1.92 21.46 -13.87
CA ASP A 140 0.61 21.58 -14.50
C ASP A 140 0.12 20.22 -15.04
N VAL A 141 0.98 19.53 -15.79
CA VAL A 141 0.63 18.25 -16.42
C VAL A 141 0.64 17.07 -15.45
N ASN A 142 1.55 17.01 -14.47
CA ASN A 142 1.70 15.81 -13.63
C ASN A 142 1.08 15.91 -12.24
N LEU A 143 0.71 17.12 -11.78
CA LEU A 143 0.12 17.37 -10.46
C LEU A 143 -1.24 18.05 -10.56
N LEU A 144 -1.31 19.24 -11.16
CA LEU A 144 -2.56 20.00 -11.20
C LEU A 144 -3.63 19.31 -12.05
N SER A 145 -3.24 18.69 -13.16
CA SER A 145 -4.16 17.89 -13.98
C SER A 145 -4.89 16.80 -13.16
N CYS A 146 -4.17 16.12 -12.25
CA CYS A 146 -4.75 15.13 -11.37
C CYS A 146 -5.78 15.77 -10.44
N LEU A 147 -5.43 16.92 -9.85
CA LEU A 147 -6.33 17.68 -9.00
C LEU A 147 -7.58 18.16 -9.76
N HIS A 148 -7.44 18.68 -10.98
CA HIS A 148 -8.56 19.12 -11.82
C HIS A 148 -9.53 17.97 -12.09
N VAL A 149 -9.00 16.80 -12.47
CA VAL A 149 -9.80 15.60 -12.74
C VAL A 149 -10.53 15.14 -11.48
N LEU A 150 -9.86 15.09 -10.33
CA LEU A 150 -10.50 14.71 -9.07
C LEU A 150 -11.61 15.71 -8.67
N GLN A 151 -11.33 17.01 -8.74
CA GLN A 151 -12.30 18.06 -8.38
C GLN A 151 -13.52 18.09 -9.28
N ALA A 152 -13.37 17.76 -10.57
CA ALA A 152 -14.50 17.72 -11.50
C ALA A 152 -15.37 16.46 -11.29
N PHE A 153 -14.75 15.28 -11.16
CA PHE A 153 -15.47 14.01 -11.20
C PHE A 153 -15.91 13.49 -9.83
N VAL A 154 -15.07 13.60 -8.78
CA VAL A 154 -15.36 12.98 -7.47
C VAL A 154 -16.66 13.48 -6.83
N PRO A 155 -16.98 14.80 -6.82
CA PRO A 155 -18.24 15.28 -6.27
C PRO A 155 -19.46 14.67 -6.97
N ARG A 156 -19.38 14.49 -8.29
CA ARG A 156 -20.45 13.87 -9.09
C ARG A 156 -20.56 12.37 -8.81
N MET A 157 -19.43 11.67 -8.65
CA MET A 157 -19.40 10.25 -8.28
C MET A 157 -20.02 10.00 -6.90
N LEU A 158 -19.75 10.87 -5.92
CA LEU A 158 -20.41 10.83 -4.61
C LEU A 158 -21.93 11.03 -4.73
N ALA A 159 -22.37 12.00 -5.55
CA ALA A 159 -23.78 12.30 -5.77
C ALA A 159 -24.56 11.15 -6.45
N GLN A 160 -23.90 10.27 -7.21
CA GLN A 160 -24.52 9.09 -7.84
C GLN A 160 -25.03 8.06 -6.83
N LYS A 161 -24.44 8.00 -5.62
CA LYS A 161 -24.74 6.99 -4.59
C LYS A 161 -24.57 5.54 -5.08
N THR A 162 -23.64 5.32 -6.00
CA THR A 162 -23.23 4.00 -6.50
C THR A 162 -21.78 3.71 -6.12
N VAL A 163 -21.38 2.42 -6.15
CA VAL A 163 -19.98 2.03 -5.90
C VAL A 163 -19.10 2.62 -7.00
N CYS A 164 -18.04 3.34 -6.65
CA CYS A 164 -17.13 3.92 -7.62
C CYS A 164 -15.67 3.75 -7.21
N THR A 165 -14.80 3.56 -8.20
CA THR A 165 -13.35 3.42 -8.00
C THR A 165 -12.64 4.59 -8.64
N VAL A 166 -11.85 5.31 -7.84
CA VAL A 166 -10.96 6.37 -8.29
C VAL A 166 -9.53 5.85 -8.20
N VAL A 167 -8.77 5.98 -9.27
CA VAL A 167 -7.37 5.59 -9.31
C VAL A 167 -6.55 6.76 -9.84
N THR A 168 -5.50 7.11 -9.11
CA THR A 168 -4.52 8.13 -9.53
C THR A 168 -3.18 7.48 -9.81
N THR A 169 -2.56 7.80 -10.94
CA THR A 169 -1.24 7.26 -11.29
C THR A 169 -0.12 8.08 -10.63
N GLY A 170 0.40 7.57 -9.52
CA GLY A 170 1.63 8.00 -8.86
C GLY A 170 2.90 7.48 -9.54
N SER A 171 3.97 7.33 -8.76
CA SER A 171 5.24 6.73 -9.21
C SER A 171 6.13 6.40 -8.02
N LYS A 172 7.00 5.39 -8.14
CA LYS A 172 8.08 5.12 -7.14
C LYS A 172 8.95 6.36 -6.91
N GLN A 173 9.07 7.22 -7.92
CA GLN A 173 9.78 8.50 -7.85
C GLN A 173 9.10 9.51 -6.90
N GLY A 174 7.77 9.49 -6.79
CA GLY A 174 7.02 10.29 -5.81
C GLY A 174 7.13 9.80 -4.36
N ILE A 175 7.77 8.66 -4.13
CA ILE A 175 7.97 8.10 -2.78
C ILE A 175 9.44 8.23 -2.36
N THR A 176 10.36 7.84 -3.24
CA THR A 176 11.79 7.75 -2.90
C THR A 176 12.63 8.90 -3.47
N ALA A 177 12.06 9.74 -4.34
CA ALA A 177 12.67 10.95 -4.90
C ALA A 177 14.12 10.78 -5.41
N PRO A 178 14.38 9.84 -6.34
CA PRO A 178 15.72 9.66 -6.90
C PRO A 178 16.20 10.95 -7.62
N PRO A 179 17.50 11.29 -7.57
CA PRO A 179 18.04 12.41 -8.33
C PRO A 179 17.84 12.26 -9.85
N GLY A 180 17.69 13.39 -10.55
CA GLY A 180 17.69 13.45 -12.02
C GLY A 180 16.36 13.86 -12.67
N ASP A 181 15.25 13.90 -11.93
CA ASP A 181 13.93 14.34 -12.44
C ASP A 181 13.10 15.01 -11.33
N LEU A 182 13.62 16.11 -10.78
CA LEU A 182 13.09 16.67 -9.53
C LEU A 182 11.66 17.21 -9.67
N ALA A 183 11.30 17.85 -10.77
CA ALA A 183 9.92 18.32 -10.94
C ALA A 183 8.92 17.16 -11.04
N TYR A 184 9.31 16.04 -11.68
CA TYR A 184 8.49 14.84 -11.69
C TYR A 184 8.38 14.20 -10.31
N ASN A 185 9.48 14.13 -9.54
CA ASN A 185 9.46 13.68 -8.15
C ASN A 185 8.47 14.49 -7.31
N VAL A 186 8.55 15.83 -7.38
CA VAL A 186 7.65 16.74 -6.65
C VAL A 186 6.20 16.53 -7.08
N ALA A 187 5.93 16.48 -8.38
CA ALA A 187 4.58 16.27 -8.88
C ALA A 187 4.00 14.93 -8.39
N LYS A 188 4.75 13.83 -8.50
CA LYS A 188 4.27 12.51 -8.07
C LYS A 188 4.21 12.34 -6.55
N ALA A 189 5.03 13.06 -5.78
CA ALA A 189 4.85 13.18 -4.33
C ALA A 189 3.57 13.94 -3.99
N GLY A 190 3.25 15.02 -4.74
CA GLY A 190 1.99 15.74 -4.61
C GLY A 190 0.77 14.86 -4.93
N VAL A 191 0.81 14.08 -6.02
CA VAL A 191 -0.25 13.12 -6.36
C VAL A 191 -0.46 12.10 -5.23
N LYS A 192 0.62 11.54 -4.67
CA LYS A 192 0.56 10.64 -3.51
C LYS A 192 -0.21 11.30 -2.36
N VAL A 193 0.19 12.51 -1.96
CA VAL A 193 -0.42 13.22 -0.82
C VAL A 193 -1.88 13.59 -1.09
N ILE A 194 -2.20 14.09 -2.29
CA ILE A 194 -3.59 14.40 -2.69
C ILE A 194 -4.47 13.15 -2.58
N THR A 195 -3.98 12.00 -3.02
CA THR A 195 -4.75 10.75 -3.04
C THR A 195 -4.93 10.19 -1.63
N GLU A 196 -3.92 10.32 -0.77
CA GLU A 196 -4.01 9.99 0.66
C GLU A 196 -5.07 10.85 1.36
N GLY A 197 -5.04 12.16 1.12
CA GLY A 197 -6.03 13.11 1.62
C GLY A 197 -7.44 12.77 1.14
N LEU A 198 -7.61 12.55 -0.17
CA LEU A 198 -8.90 12.17 -0.74
C LEU A 198 -9.44 10.89 -0.11
N GLN A 199 -8.64 9.82 0.01
CA GLN A 199 -9.11 8.57 0.60
C GLN A 199 -9.40 8.70 2.10
N HIS A 200 -8.73 9.62 2.80
CA HIS A 200 -9.06 9.96 4.19
C HIS A 200 -10.43 10.65 4.28
N GLU A 201 -10.67 11.66 3.45
CA GLU A 201 -11.96 12.37 3.38
C GLU A 201 -13.11 11.43 3.01
N LEU A 202 -12.91 10.57 2.01
CA LEU A 202 -13.90 9.58 1.59
C LEU A 202 -14.26 8.59 2.71
N ARG A 203 -13.28 8.18 3.53
CA ARG A 203 -13.52 7.29 4.68
C ARG A 203 -14.28 7.98 5.81
N GLY A 204 -14.05 9.28 6.03
CA GLY A 204 -14.73 10.07 7.05
C GLY A 204 -16.11 10.60 6.65
N SER A 205 -16.45 10.56 5.36
CA SER A 205 -17.69 11.13 4.83
C SER A 205 -18.91 10.24 5.10
N ALA A 206 -19.88 10.79 5.84
CA ALA A 206 -21.18 10.15 6.05
C ALA A 206 -21.97 9.98 4.73
N GLU A 207 -21.74 10.85 3.74
CA GLU A 207 -22.41 10.78 2.43
C GLU A 207 -21.88 9.63 1.57
N ASN A 208 -20.63 9.23 1.79
CA ASN A 208 -19.96 8.22 0.97
C ASN A 208 -20.44 6.79 1.31
N GLU A 209 -20.72 6.49 2.58
CA GLU A 209 -21.06 5.12 3.06
C GLU A 209 -20.10 4.03 2.53
N GLY A 210 -18.84 4.37 2.25
CA GLY A 210 -17.83 3.47 1.69
C GLY A 210 -17.98 3.14 0.20
N ARG A 211 -18.89 3.81 -0.54
CA ARG A 211 -19.19 3.52 -1.95
C ARG A 211 -18.10 4.00 -2.90
N VAL A 212 -17.52 5.18 -2.67
CA VAL A 212 -16.42 5.72 -3.47
C VAL A 212 -15.11 5.45 -2.73
N GLN A 213 -14.17 4.81 -3.42
CA GLN A 213 -12.83 4.53 -2.91
C GLN A 213 -11.77 5.04 -3.88
N ALA A 214 -10.75 5.68 -3.34
CA ALA A 214 -9.56 6.11 -4.06
C ALA A 214 -8.39 5.16 -3.82
N HIS A 215 -7.59 4.92 -4.86
CA HIS A 215 -6.41 4.06 -4.86
C HIS A 215 -5.22 4.80 -5.49
N LEU A 216 -4.05 4.67 -4.88
CA LEU A 216 -2.80 5.18 -5.42
C LEU A 216 -2.08 4.08 -6.19
N PHE A 217 -2.12 4.19 -7.52
CA PHE A 217 -1.40 3.30 -8.43
C PHE A 217 0.05 3.77 -8.58
N VAL A 218 1.01 2.93 -8.23
CA VAL A 218 2.44 3.26 -8.20
C VAL A 218 3.21 2.28 -9.10
N PRO A 219 3.25 2.54 -10.42
CA PRO A 219 3.99 1.70 -11.36
C PRO A 219 5.50 1.67 -11.07
N GLY A 220 6.11 0.53 -11.38
CA GLY A 220 7.56 0.39 -11.55
C GLY A 220 8.01 0.90 -12.92
N PHE A 221 9.11 0.35 -13.43
CA PHE A 221 9.50 0.63 -14.81
C PHE A 221 8.52 -0.07 -15.77
N VAL A 222 7.86 0.70 -16.64
CA VAL A 222 6.89 0.19 -17.62
C VAL A 222 7.29 0.61 -19.02
N ASN A 223 7.28 -0.34 -19.94
CA ASN A 223 7.61 -0.16 -21.36
C ASN A 223 6.57 0.75 -22.04
N THR A 224 6.79 2.07 -21.98
CA THR A 224 5.87 3.11 -22.48
C THR A 224 6.62 4.23 -23.20
N ASN A 225 5.87 5.08 -23.92
CA ASN A 225 6.42 6.29 -24.54
C ASN A 225 6.99 7.28 -23.52
N LEU A 226 6.51 7.29 -22.27
CA LEU A 226 7.06 8.14 -21.21
C LEU A 226 8.53 7.79 -20.94
N ALA A 227 8.82 6.50 -20.78
CA ALA A 227 10.18 6.01 -20.58
C ALA A 227 11.07 6.27 -21.82
N TYR A 228 10.52 6.11 -23.03
CA TYR A 228 11.23 6.45 -24.26
C TYR A 228 11.64 7.94 -24.30
N ASN A 229 10.68 8.83 -24.03
CA ASN A 229 10.91 10.27 -24.04
C ASN A 229 11.91 10.69 -22.95
N TYR A 230 11.83 10.09 -21.77
CA TYR A 230 12.79 10.31 -20.69
C TYR A 230 14.23 9.99 -21.10
N PHE A 231 14.49 8.81 -21.68
CA PHE A 231 15.84 8.47 -22.13
C PHE A 231 16.30 9.32 -23.30
N LYS A 232 15.41 9.64 -24.24
CA LYS A 232 15.71 10.56 -25.35
C LYS A 232 16.17 11.92 -24.84
N GLU A 233 15.48 12.45 -23.84
CA GLU A 233 15.81 13.75 -23.26
C GLU A 233 17.14 13.73 -22.51
N ILE A 234 17.40 12.70 -21.69
CA ILE A 234 18.64 12.59 -20.92
C ILE A 234 19.87 12.35 -21.80
N LYS A 235 19.71 11.55 -22.85
CA LYS A 235 20.83 11.16 -23.74
C LYS A 235 21.13 12.20 -24.83
N GLY A 236 20.17 13.08 -25.14
CA GLY A 236 20.35 14.14 -26.13
C GLY A 236 20.79 13.62 -27.50
N GLU A 237 21.81 14.24 -28.09
CA GLU A 237 22.38 13.83 -29.40
C GLU A 237 22.96 12.41 -29.41
N GLY A 238 23.26 11.84 -28.23
CA GLY A 238 23.74 10.46 -28.10
C GLY A 238 22.65 9.41 -27.96
N PHE A 239 21.37 9.79 -28.05
CA PHE A 239 20.25 8.87 -27.96
C PHE A 239 20.19 7.93 -29.17
N ASP A 240 20.34 6.63 -28.92
CA ASP A 240 20.14 5.59 -29.90
C ASP A 240 18.90 4.76 -29.50
N PRO A 241 17.77 4.87 -30.22
CA PRO A 241 16.54 4.15 -29.89
C PRO A 241 16.74 2.64 -29.81
N GLU A 242 17.64 2.05 -30.59
CA GLU A 242 17.88 0.60 -30.60
C GLU A 242 18.71 0.15 -29.39
N LYS A 243 19.54 1.03 -28.83
CA LYS A 243 20.41 0.72 -27.67
C LYS A 243 19.83 1.20 -26.34
N ASP A 244 19.28 2.40 -26.30
CA ASP A 244 18.82 3.07 -25.08
C ASP A 244 17.35 2.78 -24.75
N VAL A 245 16.58 2.29 -25.73
CA VAL A 245 15.19 1.87 -25.53
C VAL A 245 15.04 0.46 -26.10
N PRO A 246 15.55 -0.58 -25.41
CA PRO A 246 15.53 -1.95 -25.91
C PRO A 246 14.13 -2.56 -25.76
N TRP A 247 13.07 -1.76 -25.93
CA TRP A 247 11.71 -2.26 -25.95
C TRP A 247 10.85 -1.74 -27.10
N SER A 248 10.06 -2.67 -27.67
CA SER A 248 8.90 -2.42 -28.52
C SER A 248 7.72 -3.26 -28.02
N GLU A 249 6.52 -3.07 -28.58
CA GLU A 249 5.38 -3.97 -28.29
C GLU A 249 5.70 -5.44 -28.62
N GLU A 250 6.66 -5.69 -29.53
CA GLU A 250 7.11 -7.03 -29.95
C GLU A 250 8.35 -7.54 -29.21
N LYS A 251 9.08 -6.67 -28.50
CA LYS A 251 10.32 -7.00 -27.76
C LYS A 251 10.32 -6.24 -26.44
N PRO A 252 9.79 -6.76 -25.32
CA PRO A 252 9.83 -6.06 -24.05
C PRO A 252 11.26 -5.89 -23.53
N SER A 253 11.53 -4.81 -22.78
CA SER A 253 12.81 -4.66 -22.07
C SER A 253 12.93 -5.74 -21.02
N LYS A 254 14.17 -6.14 -20.68
CA LYS A 254 14.39 -7.16 -19.64
C LYS A 254 13.94 -6.72 -18.24
N GLY A 255 13.88 -5.42 -17.98
CA GLY A 255 13.62 -4.86 -16.65
C GLY A 255 12.18 -4.37 -16.44
N GLY A 256 11.51 -3.89 -17.49
CA GLY A 256 10.20 -3.24 -17.38
C GLY A 256 9.03 -4.15 -17.70
N TRP A 257 7.94 -4.01 -16.95
CA TRP A 257 6.69 -4.68 -17.26
C TRP A 257 6.00 -4.06 -18.48
N MET A 258 5.13 -4.86 -19.11
CA MET A 258 4.23 -4.37 -20.14
C MET A 258 3.04 -3.61 -19.52
N PRO A 259 2.48 -2.61 -20.22
CA PRO A 259 1.31 -1.88 -19.73
C PRO A 259 0.15 -2.79 -19.33
N ALA A 260 -0.21 -3.77 -20.17
CA ALA A 260 -1.30 -4.71 -19.89
C ALA A 260 -1.07 -5.49 -18.58
N GLN A 261 0.12 -6.07 -18.39
CA GLN A 261 0.50 -6.77 -17.16
C GLN A 261 0.41 -5.87 -15.92
N THR A 262 0.81 -4.59 -16.06
CA THR A 262 0.76 -3.63 -14.97
C THR A 262 -0.69 -3.26 -14.60
N ILE A 263 -1.59 -3.19 -15.59
CA ILE A 263 -3.02 -2.97 -15.38
C ILE A 263 -3.71 -4.20 -14.79
N ASP A 264 -3.36 -5.41 -15.21
CA ASP A 264 -3.89 -6.62 -14.58
C ASP A 264 -3.53 -6.64 -13.08
N TYR A 265 -2.28 -6.31 -12.74
CA TYR A 265 -1.86 -6.16 -11.35
C TYR A 265 -2.63 -5.08 -10.59
N LEU A 266 -2.87 -3.92 -11.23
CA LEU A 266 -3.70 -2.86 -10.66
C LEU A 266 -5.09 -3.39 -10.29
N LEU A 267 -5.73 -4.11 -11.20
CA LEU A 267 -7.09 -4.62 -10.99
C LEU A 267 -7.15 -5.68 -9.90
N ASP A 268 -6.17 -6.58 -9.82
CA ASP A 268 -6.08 -7.57 -8.74
C ASP A 268 -5.97 -6.90 -7.36
N GLU A 269 -5.15 -5.84 -7.26
CA GLU A 269 -4.94 -5.11 -6.00
C GLU A 269 -6.13 -4.21 -5.63
N VAL A 270 -6.83 -3.65 -6.62
CA VAL A 270 -8.13 -2.97 -6.41
C VAL A 270 -9.17 -3.96 -5.90
N ALA A 271 -9.26 -5.15 -6.49
CA ALA A 271 -10.17 -6.22 -6.02
C ALA A 271 -9.82 -6.67 -4.58
N ALA A 272 -8.56 -6.58 -4.18
CA ALA A 272 -8.11 -6.80 -2.81
C ALA A 272 -8.30 -5.60 -1.87
N GLY A 273 -8.92 -4.49 -2.33
CA GLY A 273 -9.18 -3.30 -1.52
C GLY A 273 -7.93 -2.52 -1.11
N ARG A 274 -6.83 -2.65 -1.86
CA ARG A 274 -5.54 -2.03 -1.51
C ARG A 274 -5.47 -0.57 -1.91
N PHE A 275 -5.16 0.30 -0.96
CA PHE A 275 -4.92 1.72 -1.25
C PHE A 275 -3.60 1.95 -2.00
N TYR A 276 -2.47 1.47 -1.46
CA TYR A 276 -1.16 1.60 -2.10
C TYR A 276 -0.87 0.41 -3.00
N ILE A 277 -0.86 0.64 -4.31
CA ILE A 277 -0.65 -0.39 -5.32
C ILE A 277 0.75 -0.20 -5.92
N LEU A 278 1.77 -0.68 -5.21
CA LEU A 278 3.17 -0.62 -5.65
C LEU A 278 3.46 -1.78 -6.61
N CYS A 279 3.53 -1.51 -7.90
CA CYS A 279 3.82 -2.55 -8.87
C CYS A 279 5.29 -2.96 -8.79
N PRO A 280 5.59 -4.27 -8.62
CA PRO A 280 6.92 -4.74 -8.93
C PRO A 280 7.18 -4.61 -10.44
N ASP A 281 8.45 -4.74 -10.81
CA ASP A 281 8.87 -4.93 -12.20
C ASP A 281 9.90 -6.08 -12.22
N HIS A 282 10.58 -6.32 -13.35
CA HIS A 282 11.56 -7.42 -13.42
C HIS A 282 12.86 -7.11 -12.66
N ASP A 283 13.15 -5.83 -12.39
CA ASP A 283 14.36 -5.39 -11.70
C ASP A 283 14.12 -5.07 -10.21
N VAL A 284 12.88 -4.77 -9.84
CA VAL A 284 12.50 -4.26 -8.52
C VAL A 284 11.30 -5.01 -7.99
N THR A 285 11.52 -5.79 -6.94
CA THR A 285 10.47 -6.50 -6.21
C THR A 285 9.76 -5.59 -5.19
N ARG A 286 8.56 -5.99 -4.74
CA ARG A 286 7.85 -5.34 -3.62
C ARG A 286 8.71 -5.23 -2.36
N GLU A 287 9.51 -6.27 -2.06
CA GLU A 287 10.43 -6.28 -0.91
C GLU A 287 11.52 -5.21 -1.06
N MET A 288 12.10 -5.09 -2.26
CA MET A 288 13.09 -4.06 -2.54
C MET A 288 12.51 -2.65 -2.41
N ASP A 289 11.28 -2.43 -2.88
CA ASP A 289 10.59 -1.15 -2.69
C ASP A 289 10.35 -0.87 -1.21
N ALA A 290 9.87 -1.84 -0.43
CA ALA A 290 9.69 -1.68 1.02
C ALA A 290 11.00 -1.28 1.71
N LYS A 291 12.12 -1.96 1.37
CA LYS A 291 13.46 -1.62 1.89
C LYS A 291 13.85 -0.19 1.54
N ARG A 292 13.65 0.25 0.29
CA ARG A 292 13.99 1.61 -0.17
C ARG A 292 13.16 2.68 0.52
N ILE A 293 11.87 2.44 0.72
CA ILE A 293 10.96 3.36 1.41
C ILE A 293 11.38 3.52 2.87
N ALA A 294 11.60 2.40 3.55
CA ALA A 294 12.09 2.39 4.91
C ALA A 294 13.45 3.10 5.07
N TRP A 295 14.36 2.89 4.12
CA TRP A 295 15.64 3.59 4.12
C TRP A 295 15.43 5.11 4.03
N ALA A 296 14.58 5.57 3.09
CA ALA A 296 14.26 6.98 2.92
C ALA A 296 13.51 7.57 4.14
N ALA A 297 12.70 6.79 4.86
CA ALA A 297 12.14 7.22 6.14
C ALA A 297 13.23 7.39 7.21
N GLY A 298 14.21 6.48 7.24
CA GLY A 298 15.36 6.57 8.15
C GLY A 298 16.23 7.81 7.91
N ASP A 299 16.27 8.34 6.69
CA ASP A 299 16.94 9.61 6.38
C ASP A 299 16.34 10.79 7.15
N ILE A 300 15.02 10.76 7.37
CA ILE A 300 14.28 11.78 8.12
C ILE A 300 14.38 11.56 9.63
N ILE A 301 14.28 10.30 10.07
CA ILE A 301 14.11 9.97 11.50
C ILE A 301 15.46 9.89 12.23
N VAL A 302 16.48 9.29 11.59
CA VAL A 302 17.71 8.86 12.28
C VAL A 302 18.95 9.52 11.71
N ARG A 303 19.05 9.64 10.38
CA ARG A 303 20.30 10.08 9.73
C ARG A 303 20.43 11.59 9.60
N ASP A 304 19.32 12.32 9.54
CA ASP A 304 19.29 13.77 9.28
C ASP A 304 20.09 14.14 8.01
N VAL A 305 20.00 13.29 6.98
CA VAL A 305 20.70 13.46 5.71
C VAL A 305 19.73 13.15 4.56
N PRO A 306 19.48 14.09 3.63
CA PRO A 306 18.57 13.84 2.53
C PRO A 306 19.19 12.91 1.49
N LEU A 307 18.38 11.99 0.96
CA LEU A 307 18.74 11.17 -0.21
C LEU A 307 20.04 10.38 0.00
N SER A 308 20.28 9.85 1.22
CA SER A 308 21.57 9.26 1.61
C SER A 308 21.96 8.06 0.73
N ARG A 309 20.96 7.37 0.15
CA ARG A 309 21.13 6.32 -0.85
C ARG A 309 21.90 6.77 -2.10
N TRP A 310 21.77 8.04 -2.48
CA TRP A 310 22.38 8.62 -3.70
C TRP A 310 23.45 9.66 -3.40
N GLY A 311 23.69 9.99 -2.14
CA GLY A 311 24.68 10.97 -1.71
C GLY A 311 26.10 10.64 -2.18
N THR A 312 27.02 11.61 -2.11
CA THR A 312 28.42 11.41 -2.52
C THR A 312 29.26 10.71 -1.45
N ASP A 313 28.76 10.63 -0.22
CA ASP A 313 29.42 9.97 0.91
C ASP A 313 29.51 8.45 0.68
N PRO A 314 30.72 7.88 0.56
CA PRO A 314 30.91 6.44 0.41
C PRO A 314 30.32 5.62 1.56
N ALA A 315 30.34 6.15 2.80
CA ALA A 315 29.85 5.42 3.96
C ALA A 315 28.34 5.14 3.86
N HIS A 316 27.56 6.13 3.41
CA HIS A 316 26.12 5.94 3.18
C HIS A 316 25.81 4.98 2.04
N LYS A 317 26.61 5.01 0.96
CA LYS A 317 26.45 4.06 -0.16
C LYS A 317 26.74 2.62 0.26
N GLU A 318 27.81 2.41 1.02
CA GLU A 318 28.19 1.09 1.55
C GLU A 318 27.15 0.59 2.54
N ALA A 319 26.69 1.44 3.46
CA ALA A 319 25.64 1.11 4.42
C ALA A 319 24.32 0.75 3.72
N PHE A 320 23.92 1.49 2.69
CA PHE A 320 22.74 1.16 1.89
C PHE A 320 22.91 -0.18 1.15
N ALA A 321 24.08 -0.42 0.55
CA ALA A 321 24.37 -1.67 -0.15
C ALA A 321 24.34 -2.89 0.79
N ALA A 322 24.87 -2.76 2.01
CA ALA A 322 24.77 -3.78 3.05
C ALA A 322 23.31 -4.01 3.48
N TYR A 323 22.58 -2.92 3.79
CA TYR A 323 21.17 -2.97 4.14
C TYR A 323 20.30 -3.70 3.09
N MET A 324 20.57 -3.48 1.80
CA MET A 324 19.84 -4.16 0.72
C MET A 324 20.13 -5.66 0.64
N LYS A 325 21.33 -6.11 1.05
CA LYS A 325 21.75 -7.52 1.05
C LYS A 325 21.23 -8.27 2.28
N ASP A 326 21.42 -7.68 3.45
CA ASP A 326 21.24 -8.37 4.72
C ASP A 326 19.77 -8.34 5.18
N GLY A 327 18.98 -7.38 4.65
CA GLY A 327 17.64 -7.11 5.15
C GLY A 327 17.70 -6.55 6.57
N VAL A 328 16.78 -5.64 6.89
CA VAL A 328 16.44 -5.45 8.30
C VAL A 328 15.28 -6.41 8.57
N PRO A 329 15.34 -7.22 9.64
CA PRO A 329 14.23 -8.07 10.01
C PRO A 329 12.96 -7.21 10.14
N ALA A 330 11.81 -7.81 9.83
CA ALA A 330 10.54 -7.10 9.62
C ALA A 330 10.08 -6.22 10.79
N ASP A 331 10.72 -6.37 11.95
CA ASP A 331 10.50 -5.71 13.23
C ASP A 331 11.14 -4.31 13.35
N ALA A 332 12.20 -3.99 12.61
CA ALA A 332 12.89 -2.70 12.79
C ALA A 332 12.35 -1.53 11.94
N LEU A 333 11.26 -1.72 11.18
CA LEU A 333 10.74 -0.67 10.28
C LEU A 333 9.22 -0.44 10.28
N LEU A 334 8.43 -1.11 11.15
CA LEU A 334 7.05 -0.77 11.59
C LEU A 334 6.46 -2.01 12.33
N PRO A 335 5.60 -1.87 13.35
CA PRO A 335 4.89 -3.00 13.94
C PRO A 335 4.01 -3.69 12.86
N PRO A 336 3.78 -5.02 12.95
CA PRO A 336 3.01 -5.75 11.94
C PRO A 336 1.61 -5.12 11.77
N PRO A 337 1.01 -5.22 10.57
CA PRO A 337 -0.37 -4.76 10.39
C PRO A 337 -1.25 -5.46 11.43
N PRO A 338 -2.20 -4.76 12.08
CA PRO A 338 -3.14 -5.46 12.94
C PRO A 338 -3.82 -6.53 12.08
N THR A 339 -3.61 -7.79 12.46
CA THR A 339 -4.37 -8.91 11.92
C THR A 339 -5.86 -8.57 12.11
N PRO A 340 -6.74 -8.81 11.12
CA PRO A 340 -8.17 -8.57 11.30
C PRO A 340 -8.61 -9.15 12.64
N THR A 341 -9.22 -8.30 13.47
CA THR A 341 -9.54 -8.59 14.86
C THR A 341 -10.33 -9.89 14.95
N PRO A 342 -9.80 -10.99 15.51
CA PRO A 342 -10.60 -12.16 15.79
C PRO A 342 -11.38 -11.87 17.08
N THR A 343 -12.71 -11.95 17.02
CA THR A 343 -13.62 -11.86 18.17
C THR A 343 -13.63 -13.17 18.97
N GLY A 344 -12.45 -13.61 19.44
CA GLY A 344 -12.26 -14.83 20.21
C GLY A 344 -12.23 -14.61 21.73
N PRO A 345 -12.40 -15.67 22.54
CA PRO A 345 -12.38 -15.60 23.99
C PRO A 345 -11.00 -15.13 24.51
N LYS A 346 -11.01 -14.31 25.56
CA LYS A 346 -9.81 -13.77 26.21
C LYS A 346 -9.27 -14.82 27.18
N PHE A 347 -7.97 -15.07 27.13
CA PHE A 347 -7.31 -16.00 28.03
C PHE A 347 -6.77 -15.24 29.23
N CYS A 348 -7.18 -15.64 30.43
CA CYS A 348 -6.89 -14.93 31.66
C CYS A 348 -6.19 -15.86 32.65
N LEU A 349 -5.36 -15.28 33.51
CA LEU A 349 -4.85 -15.95 34.68
C LEU A 349 -4.95 -15.09 35.94
N HIS A 350 -5.19 -15.78 37.05
CA HIS A 350 -5.03 -15.26 38.39
C HIS A 350 -3.91 -16.03 39.07
N VAL A 351 -2.92 -15.30 39.58
CA VAL A 351 -1.83 -15.89 40.36
C VAL A 351 -1.91 -15.36 41.79
N LYS A 352 -1.65 -16.24 42.75
CA LYS A 352 -1.38 -15.89 44.15
C LYS A 352 0.01 -16.39 44.53
N LEU A 353 0.85 -15.49 45.00
CA LEU A 353 2.21 -15.79 45.47
C LEU A 353 2.38 -15.36 46.93
N CYS A 354 3.15 -16.11 47.70
CA CYS A 354 3.63 -15.67 49.00
C CYS A 354 5.16 -15.53 48.91
N ILE A 355 5.67 -14.30 48.97
CA ILE A 355 7.08 -13.99 48.79
C ILE A 355 7.79 -14.03 50.14
N GLU A 356 9.01 -14.57 50.18
CA GLU A 356 9.85 -14.46 51.38
C GLU A 356 10.14 -12.98 51.67
N PRO A 357 9.91 -12.47 52.90
CA PRO A 357 10.05 -11.04 53.19
C PRO A 357 11.44 -10.47 52.83
N THR A 358 12.47 -11.31 52.94
CA THR A 358 13.86 -10.95 52.60
C THR A 358 14.12 -10.80 51.10
N ARG A 359 13.24 -11.32 50.24
CA ARG A 359 13.32 -11.27 48.76
C ARG A 359 12.37 -10.25 48.14
N ARG A 360 11.64 -9.48 48.96
CA ARG A 360 10.58 -8.55 48.54
C ARG A 360 11.02 -7.50 47.52
N GLU A 361 12.15 -6.84 47.74
CA GLU A 361 12.65 -5.79 46.83
C GLU A 361 13.06 -6.38 45.47
N GLU A 362 13.72 -7.54 45.48
CA GLU A 362 14.11 -8.26 44.26
C GLU A 362 12.88 -8.71 43.46
N PHE A 363 11.86 -9.24 44.16
CA PHE A 363 10.57 -9.58 43.58
C PHE A 363 9.92 -8.36 42.90
N LEU A 364 9.86 -7.21 43.60
CA LEU A 364 9.22 -6.00 43.07
C LEU A 364 9.93 -5.47 41.82
N VAL A 365 11.25 -5.55 41.75
CA VAL A 365 12.00 -5.20 40.54
C VAL A 365 11.67 -6.15 39.40
N CYS A 366 11.69 -7.46 39.68
CA CYS A 366 11.41 -8.50 38.70
C CYS A 366 10.01 -8.34 38.09
N ILE A 367 8.97 -8.23 38.94
CA ILE A 367 7.60 -8.17 38.46
C ILE A 367 7.25 -6.84 37.77
N ARG A 368 7.82 -5.70 38.22
CA ARG A 368 7.62 -4.42 37.53
C ARG A 368 8.23 -4.44 36.14
N ASN A 369 9.39 -5.07 35.98
CA ASN A 369 10.01 -5.25 34.67
C ASN A 369 9.18 -6.20 33.79
N ASN A 370 8.60 -7.26 34.38
CA ASN A 370 7.69 -8.15 33.67
C ASN A 370 6.45 -7.40 33.18
N GLN A 371 5.76 -6.66 34.07
CA GLN A 371 4.60 -5.84 33.72
C GLN A 371 4.93 -4.79 32.65
N ALA A 372 6.04 -4.07 32.80
CA ALA A 372 6.44 -3.04 31.84
C ALA A 372 6.80 -3.63 30.48
N GLY A 373 7.48 -4.77 30.44
CA GLY A 373 7.75 -5.52 29.22
C GLY A 373 6.47 -5.98 28.55
N THR A 374 5.55 -6.57 29.31
CA THR A 374 4.28 -7.08 28.80
C THR A 374 3.40 -5.98 28.23
N LEU A 375 3.11 -4.94 29.00
CA LEU A 375 2.24 -3.86 28.54
C LEU A 375 2.91 -2.94 27.50
N GLY A 376 4.24 -2.88 27.48
CA GLY A 376 5.00 -2.03 26.57
C GLY A 376 5.33 -2.68 25.23
N THR A 377 5.49 -4.00 25.18
CA THR A 377 6.06 -4.69 24.00
C THR A 377 5.22 -5.84 23.46
N GLU A 378 4.25 -6.37 24.22
CA GLU A 378 3.45 -7.52 23.78
C GLU A 378 2.10 -7.11 23.18
N PRO A 379 1.88 -7.24 21.86
CA PRO A 379 0.66 -6.75 21.20
C PRO A 379 -0.61 -7.55 21.55
N LEU A 380 -0.47 -8.73 22.15
CA LEU A 380 -1.59 -9.59 22.55
C LEU A 380 -1.94 -9.47 24.04
N ALA A 381 -1.15 -8.73 24.83
CA ALA A 381 -1.48 -8.43 26.22
C ALA A 381 -2.58 -7.35 26.29
N LEU A 382 -3.57 -7.58 27.14
CA LEU A 382 -4.70 -6.68 27.36
C LEU A 382 -4.65 -6.01 28.73
N GLU A 383 -4.24 -6.76 29.74
CA GLU A 383 -4.18 -6.30 31.13
C GLU A 383 -3.08 -7.07 31.87
N TYR A 384 -2.34 -6.37 32.73
CA TYR A 384 -1.35 -6.94 33.62
C TYR A 384 -1.36 -6.10 34.89
N VAL A 385 -2.01 -6.58 35.94
CA VAL A 385 -2.16 -5.87 37.21
C VAL A 385 -1.68 -6.78 38.32
N PHE A 386 -0.87 -6.24 39.23
CA PHE A 386 -0.51 -6.95 40.44
C PHE A 386 -0.61 -6.03 41.66
N GLY A 387 -0.82 -6.63 42.82
CA GLY A 387 -0.93 -5.92 44.08
C GLY A 387 -0.72 -6.85 45.27
N GLU A 388 -0.34 -6.25 46.40
CA GLU A 388 -0.23 -6.98 47.67
C GLU A 388 -1.61 -7.10 48.32
N ASP A 389 -1.86 -8.24 48.97
CA ASP A 389 -3.03 -8.47 49.80
C ASP A 389 -2.99 -7.54 51.02
N ALA A 390 -4.07 -6.78 51.22
CA ALA A 390 -4.12 -5.76 52.27
C ALA A 390 -4.09 -6.35 53.69
N ASP A 391 -4.55 -7.58 53.85
CA ASP A 391 -4.70 -8.25 55.15
C ASP A 391 -3.58 -9.25 55.42
N THR A 392 -2.89 -9.72 54.37
CA THR A 392 -1.84 -10.74 54.45
C THR A 392 -0.54 -10.23 53.81
N PRO A 393 0.37 -9.61 54.59
CA PRO A 393 1.64 -9.12 54.07
C PRO A 393 2.44 -10.18 53.31
N ASP A 394 3.17 -9.73 52.29
CA ASP A 394 3.98 -10.55 51.38
C ASP A 394 3.18 -11.58 50.56
N THR A 395 1.85 -11.52 50.61
CA THR A 395 0.96 -12.22 49.69
C THR A 395 0.58 -11.30 48.55
N TRP A 396 0.77 -11.76 47.32
CA TRP A 396 0.58 -10.96 46.11
C TRP A 396 -0.39 -11.63 45.16
N HIS A 397 -1.21 -10.81 44.52
CA HIS A 397 -2.18 -11.21 43.51
C HIS A 397 -1.84 -10.60 42.17
N PHE A 398 -1.97 -11.39 41.10
CA PHE A 398 -1.66 -11.01 39.73
C PHE A 398 -2.85 -11.38 38.85
N TYR A 399 -3.28 -10.44 38.05
CA TYR A 399 -4.33 -10.60 37.06
C TYR A 399 -3.76 -10.23 35.71
N GLU A 400 -3.68 -11.22 34.84
CA GLU A 400 -3.16 -11.02 33.50
C GLU A 400 -4.21 -11.49 32.48
N LYS A 401 -4.28 -10.78 31.36
CA LYS A 401 -5.31 -10.97 30.34
C LYS A 401 -4.71 -10.85 28.97
N TYR A 402 -4.98 -11.82 28.12
CA TYR A 402 -4.42 -11.94 26.79
C TYR A 402 -5.50 -12.20 25.74
N ARG A 403 -5.21 -11.80 24.50
CA ARG A 403 -6.01 -12.14 23.32
C ARG A 403 -5.79 -13.62 22.97
N GLY A 404 -6.65 -14.48 23.52
CA GLY A 404 -6.58 -15.93 23.37
C GLY A 404 -5.34 -16.56 24.03
N ARG A 405 -5.30 -17.89 24.04
CA ARG A 405 -4.21 -18.66 24.65
C ARG A 405 -2.84 -18.36 24.02
N ALA A 406 -2.80 -18.13 22.72
CA ALA A 406 -1.58 -17.80 21.99
C ALA A 406 -0.90 -16.51 22.50
N GLY A 407 -1.68 -15.55 23.05
CA GLY A 407 -1.11 -14.36 23.67
C GLY A 407 -0.30 -14.67 24.92
N PHE A 408 -0.79 -15.59 25.77
CA PHE A 408 -0.05 -16.04 26.94
C PHE A 408 1.16 -16.92 26.55
N GLU A 409 1.02 -17.80 25.56
CA GLU A 409 2.15 -18.59 25.06
C GLU A 409 3.27 -17.69 24.49
N ALA A 410 2.91 -16.58 23.83
CA ALA A 410 3.86 -15.58 23.38
C ALA A 410 4.53 -14.85 24.56
N HIS A 411 3.76 -14.48 25.60
CA HIS A 411 4.29 -13.90 26.83
C HIS A 411 5.39 -14.78 27.45
N GLN A 412 5.15 -16.09 27.53
CA GLN A 412 6.10 -17.05 28.10
C GLN A 412 7.42 -17.14 27.33
N ALA A 413 7.45 -16.72 26.05
CA ALA A 413 8.64 -16.73 25.22
C ALA A 413 9.47 -15.42 25.31
N THR A 414 9.07 -14.45 26.14
CA THR A 414 9.70 -13.14 26.20
C THR A 414 10.92 -13.07 27.13
N PRO A 415 11.87 -12.14 26.90
CA PRO A 415 13.02 -11.95 27.78
C PRO A 415 12.64 -11.54 29.21
N HIS A 416 11.59 -10.74 29.40
CA HIS A 416 11.13 -10.33 30.73
C HIS A 416 10.40 -11.45 31.48
N PHE A 417 9.68 -12.34 30.78
CA PHE A 417 9.18 -13.58 31.41
C PHE A 417 10.31 -14.55 31.76
N ALA A 418 11.34 -14.67 30.91
CA ALA A 418 12.52 -15.48 31.24
C ALA A 418 13.24 -14.96 32.49
N ALA A 419 13.31 -13.63 32.69
CA ALA A 419 13.84 -13.04 33.92
C ALA A 419 12.98 -13.39 35.15
N TRP A 420 11.65 -13.46 34.98
CA TRP A 420 10.73 -13.98 36.00
C TRP A 420 11.00 -15.45 36.32
N GLU A 421 11.18 -16.31 35.31
CA GLU A 421 11.49 -17.73 35.54
C GLU A 421 12.81 -17.93 36.28
N VAL A 422 13.84 -17.15 35.95
CA VAL A 422 15.13 -17.15 36.67
C VAL A 422 14.93 -16.77 38.13
N PHE A 423 14.15 -15.72 38.43
CA PHE A 423 13.84 -15.33 39.80
C PHE A 423 13.06 -16.43 40.54
N ALA A 424 12.00 -16.96 39.93
CA ALA A 424 11.16 -18.01 40.52
C ALA A 424 11.94 -19.32 40.79
N ALA A 425 12.92 -19.65 39.96
CA ALA A 425 13.80 -20.81 40.13
C ALA A 425 14.74 -20.70 41.35
N THR A 426 14.90 -19.50 41.94
CA THR A 426 15.64 -19.33 43.20
C THR A 426 14.83 -19.68 44.45
N GLU A 427 13.63 -20.25 44.26
CA GLU A 427 12.66 -20.59 45.30
C GLU A 427 12.36 -19.44 46.27
N PRO A 428 11.94 -18.25 45.78
CA PRO A 428 11.74 -17.06 46.60
C PRO A 428 10.41 -17.07 47.39
N PHE A 429 9.73 -18.22 47.45
CA PHE A 429 8.35 -18.31 47.94
C PHE A 429 8.28 -18.93 49.33
N SER A 430 7.54 -18.28 50.23
CA SER A 430 7.26 -18.80 51.58
C SER A 430 6.13 -19.83 51.61
N ALA A 431 5.36 -19.93 50.52
CA ALA A 431 4.38 -20.97 50.27
C ALA A 431 4.27 -21.28 48.77
N PRO A 432 3.81 -22.47 48.37
CA PRO A 432 3.66 -22.81 46.96
C PRO A 432 2.77 -21.81 46.19
N PRO A 433 3.21 -21.33 45.02
CA PRO A 433 2.40 -20.51 44.12
C PRO A 433 1.07 -21.19 43.74
N VAL A 434 0.01 -20.41 43.63
CA VAL A 434 -1.28 -20.86 43.10
C VAL A 434 -1.55 -20.12 41.81
N VAL A 435 -1.81 -20.87 40.73
CA VAL A 435 -2.10 -20.33 39.39
C VAL A 435 -3.44 -20.88 38.92
N GLN A 436 -4.33 -20.00 38.49
CA GLN A 436 -5.63 -20.34 37.93
C GLN A 436 -5.77 -19.74 36.54
N PHE A 437 -6.16 -20.56 35.56
CA PHE A 437 -6.43 -20.12 34.20
C PHE A 437 -7.93 -20.17 33.92
N TYR A 438 -8.44 -19.18 33.19
CA TYR A 438 -9.84 -19.14 32.76
C TYR A 438 -10.00 -18.37 31.45
N GLU A 439 -11.15 -18.54 30.80
CA GLU A 439 -11.50 -17.83 29.57
C GLU A 439 -12.67 -16.87 29.83
N GLU A 440 -12.54 -15.63 29.36
CA GLU A 440 -13.58 -14.60 29.42
C GLU A 440 -14.12 -14.37 28.01
N MET A 441 -15.42 -14.55 27.80
CA MET A 441 -16.06 -14.37 26.48
C MET A 441 -16.15 -12.91 26.04
#